data_AF-A0A3E4USX3-F1
#
_entry.id   AF-A0A3E4USX3-F1
#
_cell.length_a   1.000
_cell.length_b   1.000
_cell.length_c   1.000
_cell.angle_alpha   90.00
_cell.angle_beta   90.00
_cell.angle_gamma   90.00
#
_symmetry.space_group_name_H-M   'P 1'
#
loop_
_entity.id
_entity.type
_entity.pdbx_description
1 polymer ?
#
loop_
_entity_poly.entity_id
_entity_poly.type
_entity_poly.pdbx_seq_one_letter_code
_entity_poly.pdbx_strand_id
1 'polypeptide(L)' 'MAKYTKRRDKRGYEWKSAYREKEALMLERGYPEVSPHDFYRELFPAAVSSKSRRTEKVIL' A
#
# COMPACT_ATOMS: atom_id res chain seq x y z
N MET A 1 -0.40 -24.79 -42.35
CA MET A 1 0.08 -24.28 -41.05
C MET A 1 -1.01 -23.49 -40.35
N ALA A 2 -1.57 -24.01 -39.25
CA ALA A 2 -2.48 -23.23 -38.40
C ALA A 2 -1.67 -22.14 -37.68
N LYS A 3 -2.01 -20.87 -37.93
CA LYS A 3 -1.37 -19.72 -37.28
C LYS A 3 -1.86 -19.69 -35.84
N TYR A 4 -0.95 -19.84 -34.87
CA TYR A 4 -1.26 -19.72 -33.44
C TYR A 4 -1.83 -18.32 -33.16
N THR A 5 -3.15 -18.20 -33.10
CA THR A 5 -3.80 -17.00 -32.57
C THR A 5 -3.65 -17.09 -31.05
N LYS A 6 -2.58 -16.50 -30.51
CA LYS A 6 -2.48 -16.22 -29.07
C LYS A 6 -3.66 -15.31 -28.71
N ARG A 7 -4.76 -15.91 -28.27
CA ARG A 7 -5.85 -15.19 -27.60
C ARG A 7 -5.20 -14.57 -26.38
N ARG A 8 -5.04 -13.25 -26.42
CA ARG A 8 -4.57 -12.47 -25.27
C ARG A 8 -5.69 -12.60 -24.24
N ASP A 9 -5.60 -13.59 -23.35
CA ASP A 9 -6.56 -13.80 -22.28
C ASP A 9 -6.61 -12.52 -21.43
N LYS A 10 -7.58 -11.66 -21.73
CA LYS A 10 -7.78 -10.36 -21.05
C LYS A 10 -8.09 -10.53 -19.56
N ARG A 11 -8.41 -11.76 -19.14
CA ARG A 11 -8.63 -12.18 -17.75
C ARG A 11 -7.49 -11.80 -16.80
N GLY A 12 -6.23 -11.83 -17.26
CA GLY A 12 -5.08 -11.43 -16.44
C GLY A 12 -5.00 -9.94 -16.11
N TYR A 13 -5.75 -9.10 -16.84
CA TYR A 13 -5.80 -7.64 -16.63
C TYR A 13 -6.95 -7.20 -15.72
N GLU A 14 -7.90 -8.09 -15.40
CA GLU A 14 -9.12 -7.75 -14.67
C GLU A 14 -8.82 -7.21 -13.27
N TRP A 15 -7.87 -7.81 -12.54
CA TRP A 15 -7.52 -7.35 -11.20
C TRP A 15 -6.92 -5.94 -11.23
N LYS A 16 -6.04 -5.63 -12.19
CA LYS A 16 -5.43 -4.29 -12.31
C LYS A 16 -6.48 -3.22 -12.61
N SER A 17 -7.42 -3.53 -13.51
CA SER A 17 -8.53 -2.62 -13.83
C SER A 17 -9.44 -2.40 -12.62
N ALA A 18 -9.83 -3.45 -11.91
CA ALA A 18 -10.63 -3.35 -10.70
C ALA A 18 -9.95 -2.49 -9.60
N TYR A 19 -8.63 -2.61 -9.44
CA TYR A 19 -7.87 -1.76 -8.51
C TYR A 19 -7.88 -0.29 -8.93
N ARG A 20 -7.75 0.02 -10.23
CA ARG A 20 -7.81 1.40 -10.74
C ARG A 20 -9.20 2.02 -10.63
N GLU A 21 -10.25 1.25 -10.89
CA GLU A 21 -11.63 1.72 -10.71
C GLU A 21 -11.93 2.01 -9.23
N LYS A 22 -11.48 1.12 -8.33
CA LYS A 22 -11.59 1.36 -6.88
C LYS A 22 -10.85 2.63 -6.47
N GLU A 23 -9.63 2.83 -6.94
CA GLU A 23 -8.81 4.01 -6.67
C GLU A 23 -9.52 5.30 -7.11
N ALA A 24 -10.10 5.33 -8.31
CA ALA A 24 -10.89 6.46 -8.80
C ALA A 24 -12.09 6.76 -7.90
N LEU A 25 -12.83 5.73 -7.47
CA LEU A 25 -13.96 5.90 -6.55
C LEU A 25 -13.55 6.42 -5.16
N MET A 26 -12.38 5.99 -4.66
CA MET A 26 -11.83 6.51 -3.41
C MET A 26 -11.50 8.00 -3.54
N LEU A 27 -10.88 8.39 -4.65
CA LEU A 27 -10.55 9.79 -4.94
C LEU A 27 -11.80 10.66 -5.05
N GLU A 28 -12.83 10.21 -5.77
CA GLU A 28 -14.12 10.92 -5.88
C GLU A 28 -14.80 11.12 -4.52
N ARG A 29 -14.65 10.16 -3.60
CA ARG A 29 -15.18 10.23 -2.24
C ARG A 29 -14.30 11.04 -1.28
N GLY A 30 -13.18 11.58 -1.75
CA GLY A 30 -12.25 12.38 -0.95
C GLY A 30 -11.30 11.58 -0.07
N TYR A 31 -11.05 10.31 -0.41
CA TYR A 31 -10.00 9.50 0.24
C TYR A 31 -8.71 9.60 -0.57
N PRO A 32 -7.75 10.46 -0.16
CA PRO A 32 -6.48 10.57 -0.86
C PRO A 32 -5.63 9.32 -0.67
N GLU A 33 -4.67 9.11 -1.57
CA GLU A 33 -3.62 8.12 -1.35
C GLU A 33 -2.72 8.59 -0.21
N VAL A 34 -2.69 7.81 0.87
CA VAL A 34 -1.85 8.07 2.04
C VAL A 34 -0.72 7.06 2.05
N SER A 35 0.50 7.52 2.33
CA SER A 35 1.64 6.62 2.58
C SER A 35 1.25 5.61 3.66
N PRO A 36 1.46 4.30 3.44
CA PRO A 36 1.17 3.29 4.47
C PRO A 36 1.83 3.62 5.81
N HIS A 37 3.04 4.19 5.78
CA HIS A 37 3.75 4.61 6.98
C HIS A 37 2.93 5.63 7.79
N ASP A 38 2.48 6.70 7.15
CA ASP A 38 1.78 7.79 7.83
C ASP A 38 0.40 7.34 8.32
N PHE A 39 -0.30 6.55 7.50
CA PHE A 39 -1.56 5.91 7.86
C PHE A 39 -1.45 5.09 9.15
N TYR A 40 -0.43 4.23 9.27
CA TYR A 40 -0.25 3.42 10.48
C TYR A 40 0.25 4.24 11.68
N ARG A 41 0.99 5.34 11.47
CA ARG A 41 1.39 6.23 12.57
C ARG A 41 0.20 6.96 13.19
N GLU A 42 -0.74 7.40 12.36
CA GLU A 42 -1.97 8.06 12.84
C GLU A 42 -2.86 7.08 13.62
N LEU A 43 -3.03 5.85 13.11
CA LEU A 43 -3.83 4.81 13.77
C LEU A 43 -3.24 4.33 15.10
N PHE A 44 -1.91 4.29 15.22
CA PHE A 44 -1.21 3.78 16.40
C PHE A 44 -0.13 4.74 16.92
N PRO A 45 -0.51 5.89 17.52
CA PRO A 45 0.44 6.93 17.95
C PRO A 45 1.43 6.44 19.02
N ALA A 46 1.02 5.48 19.85
CA ALA A 46 1.86 4.93 20.93
C ALA A 46 2.86 3.85 20.45
N ALA A 47 2.57 3.16 19.33
CA ALA A 47 3.43 2.08 18.82
C ALA A 47 4.76 2.58 18.23
N VAL A 48 4.82 3.86 17.92
CA VAL A 48 5.95 4.51 17.23
C VAL A 48 6.92 5.22 18.20
N SER A 49 6.59 5.26 19.50
CA SER A 49 7.40 5.90 20.55
C SER A 49 8.45 4.96 21.18
N SER A 50 8.51 3.68 20.81
CA SER A 50 9.49 2.75 21.36
C SER A 50 10.85 2.84 20.65
N LYS A 51 11.34 4.06 20.37
CA LYS A 51 12.78 4.25 20.19
C LYS A 51 13.39 4.23 21.57
N SER A 52 13.72 3.02 21.99
CA SER A 52 14.53 2.71 23.16
C SER A 52 15.67 3.73 23.34
N ARG A 53 15.56 4.61 24.34
CA ARG A 53 16.72 5.27 24.96
C ARG A 53 17.54 4.19 25.68
N ARG A 54 18.32 3.42 24.92
CA ARG A 54 19.39 2.57 25.45
C ARG A 54 20.68 3.15 24.93
N THR A 55 21.34 3.95 25.77
CA THR A 55 22.79 3.87 26.11
C THR A 55 23.18 5.10 26.91
N GLU A 56 22.85 5.13 28.19
CA GLU A 56 23.73 5.74 29.19
C GLU A 56 24.04 4.65 30.21
N LYS A 57 25.11 3.90 29.94
CA LYS A 57 25.88 3.29 31.03
C LYS A 57 26.97 4.29 31.36
N VAL A 58 26.69 5.18 32.30
CA VAL A 58 27.73 5.87 33.07
C VAL A 58 28.40 4.77 33.89
N ILE A 59 29.62 4.38 33.50
CA ILE A 59 30.47 3.50 34.28
C ILE A 59 31.22 4.43 35.25
N LEU A 60 30.92 4.29 36.54
CA LEU A 60 31.75 4.76 37.66
C LEU A 60 32.96 3.85 37.82
#